data_AF-A0A549TBH6-F1
#
_entry.id   AF-A0A549TBH6-F1
#
_cell.length_a   1.000
_cell.length_b   1.000
_cell.length_c   1.000
_cell.angle_alpha   90.00
_cell.angle_beta   90.00
_cell.angle_gamma   90.00
#
_symmetry.space_group_name_H-M   'P 1'
#
loop_
_entity.id
_entity.type
_entity.pdbx_description
1 polymer ?
#
loop_
_entity_poly.entity_id
_entity_poly.type
_entity_poly.pdbx_seq_one_letter_code
_entity_poly.pdbx_strand_id
1 'polypeptide(L)'
;MKADPFIGLVMLGAAAFVCVLAVKTVPASIAAREIVNVRRVAYSKDPVSLAAVDEAIAKADVVFADCQSDGITGVVDLVTWKADQIDPREDRDNWILALRQLEDVSRKALACEPTDGMFWARLAFTRWFLGGTAQEQAKLLGYSQSYAPSEYPVIRARFFQWRRVSPTVISLARHQVQEDIRTVLLYVPLVEAVDLLTGMPQQLTLMMQDEMRLMPPERFERLQSVDGAEELFPRG
;
A
#
# COMPACT_ATOMS: atom_id res chain seq x y z
N MET A 1 -57.12 16.96 -10.03
CA MET A 1 -56.45 15.65 -9.92
C MET A 1 -56.29 15.32 -8.44
N LYS A 2 -56.92 14.26 -7.93
CA LYS A 2 -56.66 13.76 -6.56
C LYS A 2 -55.40 12.89 -6.64
N ALA A 3 -54.39 13.18 -5.82
CA ALA A 3 -53.23 12.31 -5.70
C ALA A 3 -53.68 10.95 -5.16
N ASP A 4 -53.21 9.87 -5.78
CA ASP A 4 -53.53 8.52 -5.35
C ASP A 4 -52.87 8.24 -3.99
N PRO A 5 -53.64 7.92 -2.92
CA PRO A 5 -53.09 7.67 -1.59
C PRO A 5 -52.04 6.55 -1.56
N PHE A 6 -52.08 5.63 -2.53
CA PHE A 6 -51.06 4.59 -2.69
C PHE A 6 -49.68 5.19 -3.02
N ILE A 7 -49.62 6.20 -3.89
CA ILE A 7 -48.37 6.88 -4.26
C ILE A 7 -47.80 7.62 -3.05
N GLY A 8 -48.65 8.23 -2.21
CA GLY A 8 -48.22 8.90 -0.98
C GLY A 8 -47.58 7.94 0.02
N LEU A 9 -48.15 6.75 0.23
CA LEU A 9 -47.62 5.73 1.13
C LEU A 9 -46.28 5.18 0.64
N VAL A 10 -46.15 4.91 -0.67
CA VAL A 10 -44.92 4.43 -1.29
C VAL A 10 -43.80 5.47 -1.17
N MET A 11 -44.10 6.75 -1.40
CA MET A 11 -43.10 7.84 -1.26
C MET A 11 -42.66 8.02 0.19
N LEU A 12 -43.57 7.93 1.17
CA LEU A 12 -43.23 7.96 2.60
C LEU A 12 -42.36 6.77 3.01
N GLY A 13 -42.68 5.57 2.53
CA GLY A 13 -41.89 4.37 2.78
C GLY A 13 -40.48 4.47 2.20
N ALA A 14 -40.35 4.96 0.95
CA ALA A 14 -39.06 5.19 0.31
C ALA A 14 -38.24 6.27 1.04
N ALA A 15 -38.86 7.38 1.45
CA ALA A 15 -38.20 8.43 2.22
C ALA A 15 -37.70 7.91 3.57
N ALA A 16 -38.52 7.16 4.30
CA ALA A 16 -38.13 6.55 5.57
C ALA A 16 -36.96 5.58 5.40
N PHE A 17 -36.98 4.76 4.35
CA PHE A 17 -35.89 3.84 4.02
C PHE A 17 -34.57 4.57 3.74
N VAL A 18 -34.61 5.65 2.93
CA VAL A 18 -33.44 6.49 2.66
C VAL A 18 -32.91 7.15 3.93
N CYS A 19 -33.78 7.66 4.81
CA CYS A 19 -33.37 8.24 6.08
C CYS A 19 -32.67 7.22 6.99
N VAL A 20 -33.17 5.98 7.05
CA VAL A 20 -32.54 4.90 7.84
C VAL A 20 -31.17 4.53 7.28
N LEU A 21 -31.03 4.45 5.97
CA LEU A 21 -29.72 4.20 5.34
C LEU A 21 -28.74 5.35 5.61
N ALA A 22 -29.19 6.60 5.47
CA ALA A 22 -28.35 7.77 5.71
C ALA A 22 -27.85 7.85 7.15
N VAL A 23 -28.71 7.58 8.14
CA VAL A 23 -28.29 7.59 9.56
C VAL A 23 -27.21 6.54 9.84
N LYS A 24 -27.23 5.40 9.12
CA LYS A 24 -26.19 4.36 9.27
C LYS A 24 -24.86 4.78 8.65
N THR A 25 -24.87 5.41 7.48
CA THR A 25 -23.63 5.69 6.72
C THR A 25 -22.97 7.04 7.06
N VAL A 26 -23.69 7.97 7.66
CA VAL A 26 -23.17 9.31 8.01
C VAL A 26 -22.00 9.27 9.00
N PRO A 27 -22.05 8.50 10.11
CA PRO A 27 -20.94 8.44 11.07
C PRO A 27 -19.63 7.96 10.44
N ALA A 28 -19.67 6.87 9.66
CA ALA A 28 -18.52 6.36 8.93
C ALA A 28 -17.96 7.38 7.93
N SER A 29 -18.83 8.11 7.23
CA SER A 29 -18.42 9.16 6.28
C SER A 29 -17.71 10.33 6.96
N ILE A 30 -18.20 10.76 8.14
CA ILE A 30 -17.58 11.83 8.92
C ILE A 30 -16.21 11.37 9.45
N ALA A 31 -16.17 10.19 10.07
CA ALA A 31 -14.93 9.61 10.59
C ALA A 31 -13.86 9.46 9.50
N ALA A 32 -14.24 8.91 8.34
CA ALA A 32 -13.36 8.78 7.19
C ALA A 32 -12.80 10.13 6.74
N ARG A 33 -13.64 11.17 6.65
CA ARG A 33 -13.20 12.51 6.24
C ARG A 33 -12.20 13.10 7.23
N GLU A 34 -12.41 12.92 8.53
CA GLU A 34 -11.48 13.38 9.56
C GLU A 34 -10.14 12.65 9.47
N ILE A 35 -10.16 11.32 9.33
CA ILE A 35 -8.97 10.50 9.14
C ILE A 35 -8.20 10.95 7.89
N VAL A 36 -8.87 11.11 6.75
CA VAL A 36 -8.26 11.55 5.48
C VAL A 36 -7.66 12.95 5.61
N ASN A 37 -8.32 13.86 6.33
CA ASN A 37 -7.79 15.19 6.57
C ASN A 37 -6.50 15.16 7.40
N VAL A 38 -6.47 14.38 8.49
CA VAL A 38 -5.27 14.24 9.33
C VAL A 38 -4.15 13.57 8.55
N ARG A 39 -4.46 12.51 7.79
CA ARG A 39 -3.51 11.85 6.86
C ARG A 39 -2.88 12.84 5.90
N ARG A 40 -3.69 13.69 5.26
CA ARG A 40 -3.21 14.71 4.31
C ARG A 40 -2.21 15.66 4.97
N VAL A 41 -2.47 16.08 6.22
CA VAL A 41 -1.55 16.95 6.96
C VAL A 41 -0.29 16.19 7.37
N ALA A 42 -0.41 14.96 7.86
CA ALA A 42 0.72 14.13 8.30
C ALA A 42 1.77 13.86 7.20
N TYR A 43 1.31 13.69 5.95
CA TYR A 43 2.16 13.50 4.78
C TYR A 43 2.49 14.81 4.04
N SER A 44 2.06 15.96 4.57
CA SER A 44 2.47 17.27 4.07
C SER A 44 3.73 17.76 4.78
N LYS A 45 4.24 18.94 4.41
CA LYS A 45 5.35 19.58 5.13
C LYS A 45 4.91 20.26 6.44
N ASP A 46 3.60 20.28 6.71
CA ASP A 46 3.05 20.90 7.90
C ASP A 46 3.20 19.98 9.12
N PRO A 47 3.53 20.52 10.30
CA PRO A 47 3.66 19.72 11.50
C PRO A 47 2.29 19.20 11.96
N VAL A 48 2.19 17.89 12.21
CA VAL A 48 1.05 17.25 12.88
C VAL A 48 1.50 16.69 14.23
N SER A 49 0.65 16.81 15.25
CA SER A 49 0.95 16.22 16.56
C SER A 49 0.60 14.72 16.57
N LEU A 50 1.39 13.92 17.31
CA LEU A 50 1.08 12.50 17.53
C LEU A 50 -0.32 12.32 18.15
N ALA A 51 -0.74 13.23 19.02
CA ALA A 51 -2.07 13.20 19.64
C ALA A 51 -3.21 13.33 18.61
N ALA A 52 -3.07 14.20 17.60
CA ALA A 52 -4.08 14.34 16.55
C ALA A 52 -4.16 13.08 15.66
N VAL A 53 -3.00 12.44 15.42
CA VAL A 53 -2.95 11.16 14.70
C VAL A 53 -3.61 10.05 15.51
N ASP A 54 -3.35 9.98 16.81
CA ASP A 54 -3.97 8.99 17.71
C ASP A 54 -5.48 9.17 17.81
N GLU A 55 -5.96 10.41 17.88
CA GLU A 55 -7.40 10.71 17.88
C GLU A 55 -8.08 10.29 16.57
N ALA A 56 -7.41 10.46 15.42
CA ALA A 56 -7.92 10.00 14.14
C ALA A 56 -7.93 8.46 14.06
N ILE A 57 -6.85 7.79 14.49
CA ILE A 57 -6.77 6.33 14.52
C ILE A 57 -7.82 5.73 15.47
N ALA A 58 -8.17 6.41 16.57
CA ALA A 58 -9.22 5.95 17.49
C ALA A 58 -10.61 5.82 16.84
N LYS A 59 -10.82 6.41 15.65
CA LYS A 59 -12.05 6.30 14.85
C LYS A 59 -12.05 5.11 13.89
N ALA A 60 -11.00 4.28 13.92
CA ALA A 60 -10.82 3.14 13.02
C ALA A 60 -12.00 2.17 13.03
N ASP A 61 -12.53 1.80 14.20
CA ASP A 61 -13.62 0.83 14.29
C ASP A 61 -14.89 1.32 13.56
N VAL A 62 -15.12 2.63 13.53
CA VAL A 62 -16.27 3.23 12.81
C VAL A 62 -16.12 3.06 11.30
N VAL A 63 -14.92 3.28 10.75
CA VAL A 63 -14.69 3.12 9.30
C VAL A 63 -14.62 1.65 8.88
N PHE A 64 -14.12 0.76 9.75
CA PHE A 64 -14.08 -0.68 9.50
C PHE A 64 -15.47 -1.33 9.56
N ALA A 65 -16.39 -0.83 10.40
CA ALA A 65 -17.73 -1.39 10.53
C ALA A 65 -18.51 -1.36 9.20
N ASP A 66 -18.34 -0.30 8.41
CA ASP A 66 -19.02 -0.11 7.12
C ASP A 66 -18.08 -0.26 5.90
N CYS A 67 -16.85 -0.76 6.13
CA CYS A 67 -15.80 -0.85 5.10
C CYS A 67 -15.64 0.42 4.25
N GLN A 68 -15.58 1.59 4.89
CA GLN A 68 -15.41 2.86 4.17
C GLN A 68 -13.97 2.99 3.68
N SER A 69 -13.79 2.87 2.36
CA SER A 69 -12.49 2.72 1.69
C SER A 69 -11.47 3.81 2.03
N ASP A 70 -11.79 5.08 1.77
CA ASP A 70 -10.86 6.19 2.00
C ASP A 70 -10.40 6.29 3.47
N GLY A 71 -11.32 6.01 4.39
CA GLY A 71 -11.09 5.96 5.82
C GLY A 71 -10.19 4.80 6.19
N ILE A 72 -10.42 3.61 5.65
CA ILE A 72 -9.55 2.43 5.86
C ILE A 72 -8.13 2.71 5.38
N THR A 73 -7.97 3.17 4.13
CA THR A 73 -6.66 3.55 3.60
C THR A 73 -6.00 4.61 4.49
N GLY A 74 -6.77 5.60 4.93
CA GLY A 74 -6.27 6.64 5.83
C GLY A 74 -5.83 6.12 7.20
N VAL A 75 -6.54 5.17 7.80
CA VAL A 75 -6.14 4.53 9.07
C VAL A 75 -4.84 3.76 8.88
N VAL A 76 -4.73 2.93 7.84
CA VAL A 76 -3.50 2.15 7.57
C VAL A 76 -2.32 3.10 7.34
N ASP A 77 -2.52 4.17 6.58
CA ASP A 77 -1.49 5.20 6.34
C ASP A 77 -1.06 5.90 7.63
N LEU A 78 -2.00 6.32 8.48
CA LEU A 78 -1.67 6.99 9.74
C LEU A 78 -0.93 6.08 10.72
N VAL A 79 -1.32 4.81 10.81
CA VAL A 79 -0.61 3.82 11.64
C VAL A 79 0.79 3.56 11.07
N THR A 80 0.94 3.51 9.75
CA THR A 80 2.25 3.41 9.09
C THR A 80 3.12 4.62 9.41
N TRP A 81 2.58 5.83 9.21
CA TRP A 81 3.26 7.08 9.52
C TRP A 81 3.73 7.14 10.97
N LYS A 82 2.89 6.71 11.91
CA LYS A 82 3.23 6.66 13.34
C LYS A 82 4.38 5.68 13.60
N ALA A 83 4.39 4.51 12.97
CA ALA A 83 5.50 3.56 13.07
C ALA A 83 6.80 4.14 12.51
N ASP A 84 6.74 4.93 11.43
CA ASP A 84 7.88 5.60 10.82
C ASP A 84 8.48 6.72 11.70
N GLN A 85 7.73 7.26 12.67
CA GLN A 85 8.25 8.28 13.60
C GLN A 85 9.13 7.69 14.72
N ILE A 86 9.18 6.37 14.87
CA ILE A 86 9.91 5.71 15.97
C ILE A 86 11.23 5.17 15.43
N ASP A 87 12.37 5.66 15.93
CA ASP A 87 13.67 5.06 15.59
C ASP A 87 13.83 3.73 16.35
N PRO A 88 13.88 2.57 15.65
CA PRO A 88 14.01 1.27 16.30
C PRO A 88 15.34 1.08 17.05
N ARG A 89 16.33 1.97 16.85
CA ARG A 89 17.60 1.97 17.60
C ARG A 89 17.48 2.66 18.96
N GLU A 90 16.55 3.59 19.08
CA GLU A 90 16.31 4.35 20.32
C GLU A 90 15.17 3.73 21.14
N ASP A 91 14.09 3.30 20.49
CA ASP A 91 12.89 2.78 21.14
C ASP A 91 12.31 1.56 20.41
N ARG A 92 13.02 0.44 20.53
CA ARG A 92 12.66 -0.82 19.87
C ARG A 92 11.31 -1.37 20.32
N ASP A 93 10.98 -1.24 21.60
CA ASP A 93 9.76 -1.84 22.15
C ASP A 93 8.52 -1.13 21.63
N ASN A 94 8.50 0.20 21.61
CA ASN A 94 7.38 0.95 21.02
C ASN A 94 7.30 0.77 19.51
N TRP A 95 8.44 0.62 18.83
CA TRP A 95 8.44 0.31 17.40
C TRP A 95 7.79 -1.06 17.12
N ILE A 96 8.10 -2.09 17.92
CA ILE A 96 7.44 -3.41 17.81
C ILE A 96 5.93 -3.31 18.09
N LEU A 97 5.51 -2.51 19.06
CA LEU A 97 4.08 -2.28 19.33
C LEU A 97 3.38 -1.60 18.15
N ALA A 98 4.01 -0.59 17.54
CA ALA A 98 3.49 0.07 16.35
C ALA A 98 3.37 -0.90 15.16
N LEU A 99 4.34 -1.79 14.97
CA LEU A 99 4.27 -2.84 13.95
C LEU A 99 3.13 -3.84 14.19
N ARG A 100 2.88 -4.22 15.44
CA ARG A 100 1.74 -5.09 15.79
C ARG A 100 0.40 -4.41 15.53
N GLN A 101 0.30 -3.12 15.82
CA GLN A 101 -0.88 -2.33 15.47
C GLN A 101 -1.08 -2.27 13.95
N LEU A 102 0.00 -2.05 13.19
CA LEU A 102 -0.04 -2.06 11.72
C LEU A 102 -0.42 -3.43 11.16
N GLU A 103 0.04 -4.53 11.76
CA GLU A 103 -0.40 -5.88 11.40
C GLU A 103 -1.92 -6.05 11.58
N ASP A 104 -2.45 -5.72 12.76
CA ASP A 104 -3.89 -5.84 13.07
C ASP A 104 -4.74 -5.00 12.11
N VAL A 105 -4.37 -3.74 11.93
CA VAL A 105 -5.08 -2.81 11.04
C VAL A 105 -5.00 -3.25 9.58
N SER A 106 -3.85 -3.75 9.12
CA SER A 106 -3.72 -4.27 7.75
C SER A 106 -4.58 -5.52 7.52
N ARG A 107 -4.68 -6.41 8.52
CA ARG A 107 -5.57 -7.59 8.44
C ARG A 107 -7.05 -7.19 8.40
N LYS A 108 -7.46 -6.22 9.22
CA LYS A 108 -8.82 -5.65 9.19
C LYS A 108 -9.11 -4.98 7.84
N ALA A 109 -8.16 -4.22 7.32
CA ALA A 109 -8.26 -3.60 6.00
C ALA A 109 -8.45 -4.64 4.89
N LEU A 110 -7.66 -5.71 4.89
CA LEU A 110 -7.79 -6.82 3.93
C LEU A 110 -9.09 -7.62 4.07
N ALA A 111 -9.75 -7.60 5.23
CA ALA A 111 -11.07 -8.19 5.39
C ALA A 111 -12.15 -7.38 4.64
N CYS A 112 -11.98 -6.07 4.52
CA CYS A 112 -12.84 -5.19 3.72
C CYS A 112 -12.43 -5.12 2.24
N GLU A 113 -11.12 -5.01 1.99
CA GLU A 113 -10.52 -4.76 0.67
C GLU A 113 -9.43 -5.80 0.37
N PRO A 114 -9.81 -7.06 0.10
CA PRO A 114 -8.85 -8.14 -0.10
C PRO A 114 -8.01 -7.98 -1.38
N THR A 115 -8.38 -7.07 -2.27
CA THR A 115 -7.69 -6.79 -3.54
C THR A 115 -6.84 -5.51 -3.49
N ASP A 116 -6.63 -4.90 -2.31
CA ASP A 116 -5.70 -3.77 -2.20
C ASP A 116 -4.26 -4.28 -2.08
N GLY A 117 -3.45 -4.06 -3.11
CA GLY A 117 -2.07 -4.53 -3.16
C GLY A 117 -1.14 -3.83 -2.15
N MET A 118 -1.44 -2.60 -1.73
CA MET A 118 -0.65 -1.87 -0.74
C MET A 118 -0.85 -2.46 0.66
N PHE A 119 -2.06 -2.86 1.02
CA PHE A 119 -2.33 -3.53 2.30
C PHE A 119 -1.61 -4.86 2.40
N TRP A 120 -1.57 -5.66 1.32
CA TRP A 120 -0.74 -6.86 1.27
C TRP A 120 0.76 -6.57 1.41
N ALA A 121 1.26 -5.51 0.77
CA ALA A 121 2.67 -5.11 0.89
C ALA A 121 3.02 -4.68 2.33
N ARG A 122 2.17 -3.89 2.99
CA ARG A 122 2.37 -3.46 4.37
C ARG A 122 2.24 -4.61 5.37
N LEU A 123 1.33 -5.54 5.12
CA LEU A 123 1.24 -6.77 5.90
C LEU A 123 2.51 -7.62 5.74
N ALA A 124 3.06 -7.75 4.53
CA ALA A 124 4.33 -8.43 4.33
C ALA A 124 5.46 -7.78 5.16
N PHE A 125 5.58 -6.45 5.07
CA PHE A 125 6.58 -5.67 5.78
C PHE A 125 6.50 -5.88 7.31
N THR A 126 5.31 -5.74 7.89
CA THR A 126 5.10 -5.94 9.34
C THR A 126 5.41 -7.36 9.75
N ARG A 127 4.90 -8.35 9.02
CA ARG A 127 5.15 -9.76 9.30
C ARG A 127 6.63 -10.11 9.22
N TRP A 128 7.40 -9.49 8.32
CA TRP A 128 8.84 -9.74 8.22
C TRP A 128 9.55 -9.38 9.53
N PHE A 129 9.30 -8.18 10.04
CA PHE A 129 9.90 -7.72 11.29
C PHE A 129 9.35 -8.43 12.54
N LEU A 130 8.12 -8.93 12.47
CA LEU A 130 7.49 -9.70 13.55
C LEU A 130 7.76 -11.22 13.47
N GLY A 131 8.73 -11.66 12.65
CA GLY A 131 9.21 -13.04 12.62
C GLY A 131 8.43 -13.99 11.69
N GLY A 132 7.79 -13.45 10.65
CA GLY A 132 7.11 -14.22 9.62
C GLY A 132 8.06 -15.12 8.82
N THR A 133 7.53 -16.24 8.32
CA THR A 133 8.33 -17.23 7.58
C THR A 133 8.64 -16.78 6.14
N ALA A 134 9.65 -17.38 5.50
CA ALA A 134 9.96 -17.09 4.11
C ALA A 134 8.78 -17.40 3.16
N GLN A 135 8.03 -18.47 3.42
CA GLN A 135 6.84 -18.86 2.66
C GLN A 135 5.71 -17.84 2.84
N GLU A 136 5.50 -17.37 4.08
CA GLU A 136 4.52 -16.33 4.37
C GLU A 136 4.87 -15.03 3.63
N GLN A 137 6.13 -14.60 3.68
CA GLN A 137 6.59 -13.40 2.98
C GLN A 137 6.41 -13.48 1.47
N ALA A 138 6.85 -14.58 0.85
CA ALA A 138 6.67 -14.81 -0.58
C ALA A 138 5.19 -14.77 -0.98
N LYS A 139 4.31 -15.35 -0.16
CA LYS A 139 2.86 -15.36 -0.39
C LYS A 139 2.23 -13.98 -0.29
N LEU A 140 2.53 -13.23 0.78
CA LEU A 140 1.97 -11.88 1.00
C LEU A 140 2.41 -10.91 -0.09
N LEU A 141 3.70 -10.92 -0.44
CA LEU A 141 4.21 -10.09 -1.53
C LEU A 141 3.68 -10.54 -2.89
N GLY A 142 3.44 -11.86 -3.06
CA GLY A 142 2.80 -12.38 -4.25
C GLY A 142 1.35 -11.91 -4.42
N TYR A 143 0.59 -11.82 -3.33
CA TYR A 143 -0.74 -11.20 -3.36
C TYR A 143 -0.67 -9.72 -3.69
N SER A 144 0.26 -8.98 -3.08
CA SER A 144 0.48 -7.57 -3.44
C SER A 144 0.74 -7.38 -4.93
N GLN A 145 1.62 -8.20 -5.52
CA GLN A 145 1.93 -8.14 -6.94
C GLN A 145 0.74 -8.54 -7.82
N SER A 146 -0.01 -9.57 -7.44
CA SER A 146 -1.16 -10.05 -8.21
C SER A 146 -2.31 -9.02 -8.25
N TYR A 147 -2.54 -8.30 -7.15
CA TYR A 147 -3.63 -7.34 -7.04
C TYR A 147 -3.26 -5.92 -7.51
N ALA A 148 -1.98 -5.54 -7.43
CA ALA A 148 -1.49 -4.25 -7.90
C ALA A 148 -0.19 -4.41 -8.72
N PRO A 149 -0.25 -5.02 -9.92
CA PRO A 149 0.93 -5.34 -10.73
C PRO A 149 1.58 -4.09 -11.33
N SER A 150 0.81 -3.05 -11.64
CA SER A 150 1.25 -1.86 -12.37
C SER A 150 1.18 -0.56 -11.54
N GLU A 151 0.76 -0.62 -10.28
CA GLU A 151 0.63 0.56 -9.43
C GLU A 151 2.00 0.96 -8.86
N TYR A 152 2.55 2.06 -9.37
CA TYR A 152 3.89 2.51 -9.01
C TYR A 152 4.16 2.62 -7.50
N PRO A 153 3.26 3.21 -6.67
CA PRO A 153 3.49 3.26 -5.22
C PRO A 153 3.63 1.87 -4.59
N VAL A 154 2.85 0.89 -5.06
CA VAL A 154 2.88 -0.48 -4.54
C VAL A 154 4.12 -1.22 -5.03
N ILE A 155 4.50 -1.06 -6.30
CA ILE A 155 5.76 -1.59 -6.85
C ILE A 155 6.94 -1.07 -6.03
N ARG A 156 6.99 0.24 -5.74
CA ARG A 156 8.04 0.84 -4.91
C ARG A 156 8.08 0.22 -3.51
N ALA A 157 6.92 0.00 -2.88
CA ALA A 157 6.84 -0.67 -1.59
C ALA A 157 7.34 -2.12 -1.64
N ARG A 158 7.05 -2.86 -2.71
CA ARG A 158 7.57 -4.22 -2.92
C ARG A 158 9.08 -4.23 -3.16
N PHE A 159 9.62 -3.32 -3.98
CA PHE A 159 11.06 -3.21 -4.20
C PHE A 159 11.86 -2.92 -2.92
N PHE A 160 11.30 -2.10 -2.03
CA PHE A 160 11.89 -1.88 -0.71
C PHE A 160 12.04 -3.20 0.08
N GLN A 161 11.09 -4.13 -0.07
CA GLN A 161 11.15 -5.45 0.55
C GLN A 161 12.03 -6.42 -0.21
N TRP A 162 11.96 -6.47 -1.54
CA TRP A 162 12.82 -7.32 -2.37
C TRP A 162 14.31 -7.11 -2.11
N ARG A 163 14.74 -5.88 -1.83
CA ARG A 163 16.13 -5.57 -1.46
C ARG A 163 16.57 -6.13 -0.09
N ARG A 164 15.63 -6.52 0.78
CA ARG A 164 15.90 -6.86 2.20
C ARG A 164 15.59 -8.30 2.56
N VAL A 165 14.66 -8.94 1.86
CA VAL A 165 14.27 -10.33 2.16
C VAL A 165 15.38 -11.31 1.81
N SER A 166 15.35 -12.48 2.44
CA SER A 166 16.34 -13.53 2.19
C SER A 166 16.28 -14.07 0.75
N PRO A 167 17.38 -14.65 0.23
CA PRO A 167 17.40 -15.32 -1.07
C PRO A 167 16.33 -16.42 -1.22
N THR A 168 15.95 -17.07 -0.11
CA THR A 168 14.87 -18.06 -0.08
C THR A 168 13.52 -17.45 -0.46
N VAL A 169 13.20 -16.25 0.06
CA VAL A 169 11.97 -15.53 -0.29
C VAL A 169 11.98 -15.17 -1.77
N ILE A 170 13.09 -14.64 -2.28
CA ILE A 170 13.26 -14.31 -3.70
C ILE A 170 13.09 -15.54 -4.59
N SER A 171 13.62 -16.69 -4.17
CA SER A 171 13.45 -17.95 -4.90
C SER A 171 11.99 -18.40 -4.95
N LEU A 172 11.28 -18.32 -3.81
CA LEU A 172 9.86 -18.69 -3.70
C LEU A 172 8.95 -17.73 -4.47
N ALA A 173 9.29 -16.44 -4.52
CA ALA A 173 8.54 -15.39 -5.21
C ALA A 173 9.15 -15.01 -6.58
N ARG A 174 9.94 -15.91 -7.18
CA ARG A 174 10.75 -15.61 -8.38
C ARG A 174 9.93 -14.96 -9.49
N HIS A 175 8.78 -15.55 -9.82
CA HIS A 175 7.91 -15.04 -10.87
C HIS A 175 7.44 -13.61 -10.58
N GLN A 176 7.00 -13.34 -9.35
CA GLN A 176 6.48 -12.02 -8.97
C GLN A 176 7.59 -10.96 -8.96
N VAL A 177 8.80 -11.32 -8.54
CA VAL A 177 9.97 -10.43 -8.62
C VAL A 177 10.32 -10.13 -10.08
N GLN A 178 10.28 -11.12 -10.97
CA GLN A 178 10.55 -10.92 -12.40
C GLN A 178 9.50 -10.00 -13.04
N GLU A 179 8.22 -10.17 -12.72
CA GLU A 179 7.15 -9.30 -13.23
C GLU A 179 7.29 -7.86 -12.71
N ASP A 180 7.67 -7.68 -11.44
CA ASP A 180 7.96 -6.34 -10.88
C ASP A 180 9.16 -5.69 -11.61
N ILE A 181 10.26 -6.43 -11.79
CA ILE A 181 11.44 -5.98 -12.55
C ILE A 181 11.05 -5.60 -13.98
N ARG A 182 10.34 -6.47 -14.69
CA ARG A 182 9.88 -6.21 -16.05
C ARG A 182 9.01 -4.96 -16.10
N THR A 183 8.10 -4.80 -15.16
CA THR A 183 7.20 -3.64 -15.09
C THR A 183 7.99 -2.35 -14.91
N VAL A 184 8.99 -2.33 -14.02
CA VAL A 184 9.87 -1.18 -13.83
C VAL A 184 10.66 -0.86 -15.09
N LEU A 185 11.28 -1.87 -15.69
CA LEU A 185 12.09 -1.73 -16.90
C LEU A 185 11.28 -1.16 -18.07
N LEU A 186 10.05 -1.63 -18.28
CA LEU A 186 9.25 -1.29 -19.45
C LEU A 186 8.37 -0.05 -19.27
N TYR A 187 7.78 0.15 -18.08
CA TYR A 187 6.65 1.08 -17.93
C TYR A 187 6.86 2.21 -16.93
N VAL A 188 7.74 2.06 -15.94
CA VAL A 188 8.00 3.12 -14.94
C VAL A 188 8.77 4.28 -15.59
N PRO A 189 8.56 5.56 -15.22
CA PRO A 189 9.33 6.64 -15.82
C PRO A 189 10.83 6.49 -15.54
N LEU A 190 11.67 7.02 -16.44
CA LEU A 190 13.08 6.59 -16.56
C LEU A 190 13.90 6.85 -15.29
N VAL A 191 13.74 8.02 -14.67
CA VAL A 191 14.49 8.42 -13.46
C VAL A 191 14.09 7.54 -12.28
N GLU A 192 12.80 7.31 -12.11
CA GLU A 192 12.21 6.46 -11.08
C GLU A 192 12.61 4.98 -11.26
N ALA A 193 12.71 4.52 -12.50
CA ALA A 193 13.17 3.17 -12.79
C ALA A 193 14.63 2.98 -12.37
N VAL A 194 15.51 3.94 -12.69
CA VAL A 194 16.92 3.91 -12.26
C VAL A 194 17.04 3.97 -10.74
N ASP A 195 16.27 4.84 -10.06
CA ASP A 195 16.24 4.90 -8.59
C ASP A 195 15.79 3.57 -7.96
N LEU A 196 14.76 2.93 -8.53
CA LEU A 196 14.26 1.64 -8.06
C LEU A 196 15.18 0.46 -8.33
N LEU A 197 16.03 0.51 -9.35
CA LEU A 197 16.93 -0.59 -9.70
C LEU A 197 18.33 -0.42 -9.11
N THR A 198 18.72 0.80 -8.77
CA THR A 198 20.02 1.09 -8.14
C THR A 198 20.15 0.42 -6.78
N GLY A 199 21.33 -0.15 -6.50
CA GLY A 199 21.66 -0.75 -5.20
C GLY A 199 20.94 -2.07 -4.92
N MET A 200 20.41 -2.74 -5.95
CA MET A 200 19.84 -4.07 -5.80
C MET A 200 20.92 -5.12 -5.43
N PRO A 201 20.59 -6.10 -4.57
CA PRO A 201 21.46 -7.24 -4.33
C PRO A 201 21.76 -8.01 -5.62
N GLN A 202 22.94 -8.64 -5.69
CA GLN A 202 23.43 -9.34 -6.89
C GLN A 202 22.40 -10.31 -7.50
N GLN A 203 21.65 -11.04 -6.67
CA GLN A 203 20.61 -11.96 -7.16
C GLN A 203 19.53 -11.25 -7.99
N LEU A 204 19.08 -10.07 -7.57
CA LEU A 204 18.09 -9.28 -8.31
C LEU A 204 18.70 -8.64 -9.55
N THR A 205 19.97 -8.21 -9.48
CA THR A 205 20.70 -7.70 -10.65
C THR A 205 20.79 -8.75 -11.76
N LEU A 206 21.04 -10.02 -11.42
CA LEU A 206 21.06 -11.10 -12.40
C LEU A 206 19.68 -11.31 -13.05
N MET A 207 18.60 -11.29 -12.25
CA MET A 207 17.23 -11.38 -12.78
C MET A 207 16.90 -10.18 -13.68
N MET A 208 17.34 -8.98 -13.30
CA MET A 208 17.18 -7.77 -14.10
C MET A 208 17.89 -7.89 -15.44
N GLN A 209 19.13 -8.38 -15.47
CA GLN A 209 19.87 -8.59 -16.72
C GLN A 209 19.16 -9.55 -17.68
N ASP A 210 18.51 -10.60 -17.16
CA ASP A 210 17.71 -11.51 -17.98
C ASP A 210 16.48 -10.81 -18.57
N GLU A 211 15.76 -10.00 -17.79
CA GLU A 211 14.60 -9.23 -18.29
C GLU A 211 15.00 -8.10 -19.24
N MET A 212 16.18 -7.48 -19.06
CA MET A 212 16.71 -6.46 -19.95
C MET A 212 16.93 -6.96 -21.37
N ARG A 213 17.24 -8.25 -21.56
CA ARG A 213 17.39 -8.85 -22.91
C ARG A 213 16.08 -8.87 -23.69
N LEU A 214 14.95 -8.76 -23.01
CA LEU A 214 13.60 -8.74 -23.61
C LEU A 214 13.10 -7.30 -23.83
N MET A 215 13.90 -6.30 -23.44
CA MET A 215 13.53 -4.89 -23.54
C MET A 215 13.65 -4.39 -24.98
N PRO A 216 12.71 -3.53 -25.46
CA PRO A 216 12.88 -2.81 -26.72
C PRO A 216 14.17 -1.96 -26.72
N PRO A 217 14.97 -1.96 -27.81
CA PRO A 217 16.23 -1.21 -27.88
C PRO A 217 16.06 0.28 -27.57
N GLU A 218 14.98 0.91 -28.05
CA GLU A 218 14.72 2.33 -27.85
C GLU A 218 14.49 2.66 -26.37
N ARG A 219 13.89 1.73 -25.63
CA ARG A 219 13.68 1.87 -24.19
C ARG A 219 15.01 1.74 -23.44
N PHE A 220 15.86 0.80 -23.86
CA PHE A 220 17.18 0.58 -23.28
C PHE A 220 18.07 1.80 -23.46
N GLU A 221 18.17 2.34 -24.67
CA GLU A 221 18.95 3.56 -24.97
C GLU A 221 18.52 4.76 -24.14
N ARG A 222 17.19 4.92 -23.95
CA ARG A 222 16.66 5.99 -23.10
C ARG A 222 17.03 5.81 -21.63
N LEU A 223 17.04 4.60 -21.10
CA LEU A 223 17.50 4.33 -19.72
C LEU A 223 18.99 4.62 -19.57
N GLN A 224 19.82 4.32 -20.58
CA GLN A 224 21.25 4.65 -20.58
C GLN A 224 21.57 6.15 -20.59
N SER A 225 20.60 6.98 -20.99
CA SER A 225 20.74 8.44 -20.98
C SER A 225 20.42 9.08 -19.63
N VAL A 226 19.94 8.32 -18.65
CA VAL A 226 19.66 8.81 -17.29
C VAL A 226 20.95 8.84 -16.48
N ASP A 227 21.20 9.95 -15.78
CA ASP A 227 22.35 10.07 -14.89
C ASP A 227 22.35 8.96 -13.82
N GLY A 228 23.48 8.28 -13.64
CA GLY A 228 23.62 7.17 -12.68
C GLY A 228 23.19 5.80 -13.22
N ALA A 229 22.80 5.71 -14.50
CA ALA A 229 22.44 4.46 -15.15
C ALA A 229 23.66 3.62 -15.59
N GLU A 230 24.88 4.15 -15.53
CA GLU A 230 26.07 3.55 -16.14
C GLU A 230 26.42 2.17 -15.58
N GLU A 231 26.20 1.95 -14.29
CA GLU A 231 26.47 0.67 -13.64
C GLU A 231 25.38 -0.38 -13.91
N LEU A 232 24.14 0.07 -14.14
CA LEU A 232 22.98 -0.80 -14.36
C LEU A 232 22.81 -1.17 -15.84
N PHE A 233 23.14 -0.24 -16.73
CA PHE A 233 22.91 -0.31 -18.17
C PHE A 233 24.20 0.01 -18.95
N PRO A 234 25.24 -0.85 -18.87
CA PRO A 234 26.52 -0.57 -19.51
C PRO A 234 26.37 -0.41 -21.02
N ARG A 235 27.08 0.55 -21.60
CA ARG A 235 27.19 0.70 -23.06
C ARG A 235 28.04 -0.44 -23.59
N GLY A 236 27.43 -1.28 -24.44
CA GLY A 236 28.12 -2.32 -25.20
C GLY A 236 28.91 -1.76 -26.36
#